data_AF-A0A963QQJ4-F1
#
_entry.id   AF-A0A963QQJ4-F1
#
_cell.length_a   1.000
_cell.length_b   1.000
_cell.length_c   1.000
_cell.angle_alpha   90.00
_cell.angle_beta   90.00
_cell.angle_gamma   90.00
#
_symmetry.space_group_name_H-M   'P 1'
#
loop_
_entity.id
_entity.type
_entity.pdbx_description
1 polymer ?
#
loop_
_entity_poly.entity_id
_entity_poly.type
_entity_poly.pdbx_seq_one_letter_code
_entity_poly.pdbx_strand_id
1 'polypeptide(L)'
;MHAPDALISTDQLADVMEDPTLRIYDCTTYLDRLPPGSAFPYNVISGIKTFEDAHIPGAAFLDLQNDFSLGNTPLRFMMPEVPALAAAFGRHGIGNDARVVLYSIGTMMWATRF
;
A
#
# COMPACT_ATOMS: atom_id res chain seq x y z
N MET A 1 17.64 5.88 -15.21
CA MET A 1 16.40 5.54 -14.46
C MET A 1 16.41 4.03 -14.29
N HIS A 2 16.42 3.52 -13.05
CA HIS A 2 16.70 2.09 -12.78
C HIS A 2 15.52 1.14 -13.00
N ALA A 3 14.30 1.66 -13.25
CA ALA A 3 13.12 0.86 -13.59
C ALA A 3 12.14 1.69 -14.46
N PRO A 4 12.30 1.72 -15.79
CA PRO A 4 11.43 2.49 -16.68
C PRO A 4 9.96 2.00 -16.66
N ASP A 5 9.73 0.75 -16.27
CA ASP A 5 8.42 0.10 -16.24
C ASP A 5 7.77 0.08 -14.85
N ALA A 6 8.27 0.90 -13.90
CA ALA A 6 7.74 0.99 -12.53
C ALA A 6 6.39 1.72 -12.43
N LEU A 7 5.94 2.35 -13.51
CA LEU A 7 4.65 3.02 -13.61
C LEU A 7 3.83 2.38 -14.73
N ILE A 8 2.53 2.27 -14.52
CA ILE A 8 1.56 1.73 -15.48
C ILE A 8 0.39 2.72 -15.61
N SER A 9 -0.12 2.91 -16.83
CA SER A 9 -1.35 3.69 -17.04
C SER A 9 -2.59 2.86 -16.71
N THR A 10 -3.73 3.53 -16.53
CA THR A 10 -5.02 2.86 -16.33
C THR A 10 -5.43 2.00 -17.53
N ASP A 11 -5.12 2.45 -18.75
CA ASP A 11 -5.41 1.70 -19.98
C ASP A 11 -4.57 0.42 -20.05
N GLN A 12 -3.27 0.53 -19.76
CA GLN A 12 -2.37 -0.62 -19.72
C GLN A 12 -2.75 -1.61 -18.61
N LEU A 13 -3.25 -1.13 -17.47
CA LEU A 13 -3.77 -1.99 -16.40
C LEU A 13 -5.03 -2.72 -16.86
N ALA A 14 -5.96 -2.01 -17.51
CA ALA A 14 -7.19 -2.59 -18.04
C ALA A 14 -6.90 -3.76 -19.01
N ASP A 15 -5.88 -3.61 -19.86
CA ASP A 15 -5.46 -4.63 -20.83
C ASP A 15 -4.94 -5.93 -20.20
N VAL A 16 -4.54 -5.91 -18.92
CA VAL A 16 -3.95 -7.06 -18.22
C VAL A 16 -4.78 -7.57 -17.04
N MET A 17 -6.00 -7.07 -16.86
CA MET A 17 -6.88 -7.44 -15.72
C MET A 17 -7.19 -8.93 -15.61
N GLU A 18 -7.10 -9.67 -16.72
CA GLU A 18 -7.34 -11.12 -16.77
C GLU A 18 -6.07 -11.97 -16.52
N ASP A 19 -4.91 -11.34 -16.37
CA ASP A 19 -3.66 -12.04 -16.08
C ASP A 19 -3.73 -12.68 -14.67
N PRO A 20 -3.63 -14.02 -14.54
CA PRO A 20 -3.75 -14.69 -13.24
C PRO A 20 -2.58 -14.40 -12.29
N THR A 21 -1.48 -13.82 -12.80
CA THR A 21 -0.32 -13.40 -12.01
C THR A 21 -0.45 -11.96 -11.48
N LEU A 22 -1.39 -11.17 -12.01
CA LEU A 22 -1.61 -9.80 -11.60
C LEU A 22 -2.21 -9.73 -10.19
N ARG A 23 -1.62 -8.90 -9.35
CA ARG A 23 -2.14 -8.56 -8.03
C ARG A 23 -2.22 -7.05 -7.87
N ILE A 24 -3.43 -6.54 -7.68
CA ILE A 24 -3.69 -5.11 -7.53
C ILE A 24 -3.92 -4.81 -6.06
N TYR A 25 -3.26 -3.78 -5.54
CA TYR A 25 -3.48 -3.35 -4.17
C TYR A 25 -3.75 -1.86 -4.06
N ASP A 26 -4.79 -1.54 -3.30
CA ASP A 26 -4.95 -0.22 -2.73
C ASP A 26 -4.09 -0.12 -1.46
N CYS A 27 -3.27 0.91 -1.37
CA CYS A 27 -2.42 1.18 -0.20
C CYS A 27 -2.76 2.52 0.45
N THR A 28 -3.97 3.02 0.25
CA THR A 28 -4.39 4.34 0.73
C THR A 28 -4.23 4.43 2.24
N THR A 29 -3.52 5.47 2.67
CA THR A 29 -3.36 5.87 4.06
C THR A 29 -3.73 7.33 4.17
N TYR A 30 -4.50 7.70 5.19
CA TYR A 30 -4.81 9.09 5.48
C TYR A 30 -4.00 9.58 6.68
N LEU A 31 -3.64 10.86 6.66
CA LEU A 31 -3.00 11.53 7.79
C LEU A 31 -3.91 12.65 8.28
N ASP A 32 -4.52 12.42 9.44
CA ASP A 32 -5.31 13.46 10.10
C ASP A 32 -4.38 14.32 10.93
N ARG A 33 -4.21 15.58 10.52
CA ARG A 33 -3.36 16.54 11.22
C ARG A 33 -3.88 16.77 12.64
N LEU A 34 -2.99 16.64 13.60
CA LEU A 34 -3.30 16.91 15.00
C LEU A 34 -3.16 18.41 15.34
N PRO A 35 -3.86 18.90 16.38
CA PRO A 35 -3.74 20.29 16.83
C PRO A 35 -2.28 20.66 17.18
N PRO A 36 -1.88 21.94 17.02
CA PRO A 36 -0.58 22.41 17.48
C PRO A 36 -0.32 22.07 18.95
N GLY A 37 0.88 21.61 19.27
CA GLY A 37 1.25 21.18 20.63
C GLY A 37 0.96 19.70 20.94
N SER A 38 0.38 18.96 20.00
CA SER A 38 0.25 17.50 20.11
C SER A 38 1.60 16.80 20.11
N ALA A 39 1.69 15.66 20.78
CA ALA A 39 2.91 14.84 20.84
C ALA A 39 3.36 14.31 19.46
N PHE A 40 2.40 14.16 18.54
CA PHE A 40 2.63 13.75 17.16
C PHE A 40 1.99 14.76 16.20
N PRO A 41 2.51 14.90 14.97
CA PRO A 41 1.95 15.83 13.99
C PRO A 41 0.64 15.34 13.34
N TYR A 42 0.38 14.03 13.37
CA TYR A 42 -0.79 13.42 12.72
C TYR A 42 -1.19 12.08 13.37
N ASN A 43 -2.46 11.71 13.19
CA ASN A 43 -2.94 10.34 13.32
C ASN A 43 -2.84 9.64 11.97
N VAL A 44 -2.39 8.38 11.99
CA VAL A 44 -2.38 7.52 10.80
C VAL A 44 -3.70 6.77 10.74
N ILE A 45 -4.43 6.92 9.66
CA ILE A 45 -5.74 6.30 9.46
C ILE A 45 -5.67 5.37 8.25
N SER A 46 -6.06 4.11 8.45
CA SER A 46 -6.16 3.12 7.38
C SER A 46 -7.23 3.51 6.37
N GLY A 47 -6.92 3.39 5.08
CA GLY A 47 -7.86 3.62 3.99
C GLY A 47 -8.87 2.50 3.75
N ILE A 48 -8.90 1.47 4.60
CA ILE A 48 -9.76 0.29 4.39
C ILE A 48 -11.24 0.64 4.19
N LYS A 49 -11.76 1.67 4.87
CA LYS A 49 -13.16 2.08 4.72
C LYS A 49 -13.47 2.63 3.32
N THR A 50 -12.59 3.46 2.76
CA THR A 50 -12.79 4.01 1.42
C THR A 50 -12.55 2.96 0.34
N PHE A 51 -11.64 2.01 0.60
CA PHE A 51 -11.49 0.82 -0.22
C PHE A 51 -12.77 -0.04 -0.22
N GLU A 52 -13.38 -0.29 0.93
CA GLU A 52 -14.66 -1.04 1.04
C GLU A 52 -15.81 -0.34 0.31
N ASP A 53 -15.84 1.00 0.33
CA ASP A 53 -16.84 1.78 -0.41
C ASP A 53 -16.69 1.64 -1.94
N ALA A 54 -15.46 1.71 -2.45
CA ALA A 54 -15.14 1.47 -3.86
C ALA A 54 -13.64 1.19 -4.08
N HIS A 55 -13.35 0.22 -4.95
CA HIS A 55 -11.99 -0.12 -5.37
C HIS A 55 -11.96 -0.69 -6.79
N ILE A 56 -10.76 -0.79 -7.37
CA ILE A 56 -10.55 -1.49 -8.65
C ILE A 56 -10.97 -2.97 -8.50
N PRO A 57 -11.77 -3.54 -9.42
CA PRO A 57 -12.19 -4.95 -9.32
C PRO A 57 -11.01 -5.91 -9.13
N GLY A 58 -11.12 -6.82 -8.16
CA GLY A 58 -10.06 -7.78 -7.84
C GLY A 58 -8.89 -7.22 -7.05
N ALA A 59 -8.89 -5.92 -6.72
CA ALA A 59 -7.89 -5.36 -5.81
C ALA A 59 -8.08 -5.88 -4.38
N ALA A 60 -6.98 -5.98 -3.64
CA ALA A 60 -6.96 -6.14 -2.19
C ALA A 60 -6.41 -4.88 -1.52
N PHE A 61 -6.42 -4.83 -0.19
CA PHE A 61 -5.93 -3.68 0.57
C PHE A 61 -4.64 -4.01 1.32
N LEU A 62 -3.62 -3.16 1.23
CA LEU A 62 -2.42 -3.23 2.06
C LEU A 62 -2.42 -2.11 3.10
N ASP A 63 -2.50 -2.50 4.37
CA ASP A 63 -2.41 -1.55 5.48
C ASP A 63 -0.95 -1.26 5.84
N LEU A 64 -0.40 -0.17 5.30
CA LEU A 64 1.00 0.20 5.50
C LEU A 64 1.39 0.25 6.98
N GLN A 65 0.55 0.85 7.83
CA GLN A 65 0.90 1.08 9.22
C GLN A 65 0.69 -0.16 10.10
N ASN A 66 -0.31 -0.99 9.80
CA ASN A 66 -0.62 -2.17 10.62
C ASN A 66 0.14 -3.43 10.17
N ASP A 67 0.38 -3.61 8.87
CA ASP A 67 0.99 -4.83 8.33
C ASP A 67 2.47 -4.68 7.96
N PHE A 68 2.89 -3.48 7.55
CA PHE A 68 4.19 -3.23 6.91
C PHE A 68 5.06 -2.25 7.68
N SER A 69 4.72 -1.96 8.95
CA SER A 69 5.47 -1.04 9.81
C SER A 69 5.74 -1.64 11.19
N LEU A 70 6.85 -1.24 11.82
CA LEU A 70 7.14 -1.62 13.20
C LEU A 70 6.13 -1.01 14.18
N GLY A 71 5.44 -1.85 14.95
CA GLY A 71 4.47 -1.44 15.97
C GLY A 71 5.07 -1.12 17.35
N ASN A 72 6.33 -1.48 17.59
CA ASN A 72 7.02 -1.32 18.87
C ASN A 72 7.87 -0.02 18.96
N THR A 73 7.58 0.97 18.12
CA THR A 73 8.28 2.25 18.08
C THR A 73 7.28 3.41 17.94
N PRO A 74 7.55 4.59 18.53
CA PRO A 74 6.74 5.77 18.28
C PRO A 74 6.89 6.30 16.85
N LEU A 75 7.91 5.85 16.10
CA LEU A 75 8.17 6.29 14.74
C LEU A 75 7.24 5.56 13.76
N ARG A 76 6.40 6.33 13.06
CA ARG A 76 5.47 5.80 12.05
C ARG A 76 6.21 5.35 10.80
N PHE A 77 5.65 4.36 10.11
CA PHE A 77 6.15 3.85 8.82
C PHE A 77 7.57 3.26 8.85
N MET A 78 8.04 2.84 10.02
CA MET A 78 9.36 2.21 10.13
C MET A 78 9.36 0.82 9.52
N MET A 79 10.28 0.59 8.59
CA MET A 79 10.43 -0.67 7.88
C MET A 79 10.76 -1.83 8.84
N PRO A 80 10.00 -2.94 8.80
CA PRO A 80 10.34 -4.16 9.52
C PRO A 80 11.58 -4.85 8.93
N GLU A 81 12.13 -5.80 9.69
CA GLU A 81 13.15 -6.71 9.16
C GLU A 81 12.62 -7.51 7.96
N VAL A 82 13.51 -7.82 7.01
CA VAL A 82 13.15 -8.48 5.73
C VAL A 82 12.29 -9.75 5.92
N PRO A 83 12.58 -10.67 6.86
CA PRO A 83 11.73 -11.84 7.05
C PRO A 83 10.29 -11.51 7.49
N ALA A 84 10.11 -10.49 8.34
CA ALA A 84 8.80 -10.04 8.76
C ALA A 84 8.04 -9.36 7.61
N LEU A 85 8.76 -8.56 6.81
CA LEU A 85 8.22 -7.91 5.62
C LEU A 85 7.78 -8.94 4.56
N ALA A 86 8.62 -9.94 4.27
CA ALA A 86 8.30 -11.03 3.35
C ALA A 86 7.08 -11.84 3.83
N ALA A 87 7.00 -12.13 5.13
CA ALA A 87 5.84 -12.79 5.72
C ALA A 87 4.56 -11.93 5.60
N ALA A 88 4.66 -10.60 5.71
CA ALA A 88 3.53 -9.69 5.51
C ALA A 88 3.02 -9.73 4.07
N PHE A 89 3.90 -9.59 3.09
CA PHE A 89 3.55 -9.75 1.67
C PHE A 89 2.93 -11.12 1.36
N GLY A 90 3.48 -12.19 1.94
CA GLY A 90 2.96 -13.55 1.77
C GLY A 90 1.52 -13.74 2.28
N ARG A 91 1.14 -13.09 3.41
CA ARG A 91 -0.25 -13.11 3.92
C ARG A 91 -1.24 -12.47 2.95
N HIS A 92 -0.77 -11.52 2.14
CA HIS A 92 -1.55 -10.83 1.11
C HIS A 92 -1.51 -11.55 -0.24
N GLY A 93 -0.83 -12.70 -0.35
CA GLY A 93 -0.76 -13.50 -1.58
C GLY A 93 0.27 -12.99 -2.59
N ILE A 94 1.24 -12.19 -2.16
CA ILE A 94 2.38 -11.78 -2.97
C ILE A 94 3.48 -12.83 -2.83
N GLY A 95 3.80 -13.47 -3.97
CA GLY A 95 4.91 -14.40 -4.12
C GLY A 95 5.80 -14.02 -5.29
N ASN A 96 6.82 -14.83 -5.58
CA ASN A 96 7.84 -14.50 -6.58
C ASN A 96 7.29 -14.33 -8.02
N ASP A 97 6.17 -14.98 -8.33
CA ASP A 97 5.56 -14.93 -9.66
C ASP A 97 4.50 -13.83 -9.79
N ALA A 98 4.25 -13.05 -8.72
CA ALA A 98 3.21 -12.03 -8.72
C ALA A 98 3.69 -10.75 -9.43
N ARG A 99 2.91 -10.28 -10.40
CA ARG A 99 3.04 -8.93 -10.94
C ARG A 99 2.19 -7.98 -10.09
N VAL A 100 2.84 -7.14 -9.30
CA VAL A 100 2.15 -6.26 -8.34
C VAL A 100 1.93 -4.87 -8.93
N VAL A 101 0.70 -4.36 -8.82
CA VAL A 101 0.35 -2.97 -9.12
C VAL A 101 -0.23 -2.34 -7.87
N LEU A 102 0.41 -1.25 -7.41
CA LEU A 102 0.00 -0.51 -6.22
C LEU A 102 -0.63 0.81 -6.64
N TYR A 103 -1.73 1.19 -6.00
CA TYR A 103 -2.33 2.51 -6.15
C TYR A 103 -2.73 3.09 -4.80
N SER A 104 -3.05 4.37 -4.79
CA SER A 104 -3.63 5.05 -3.63
C SER A 104 -4.48 6.23 -4.09
N ILE A 105 -5.53 6.53 -3.33
CA ILE A 105 -6.41 7.68 -3.58
C ILE A 105 -5.79 8.94 -2.98
N GLY A 106 -5.90 10.05 -3.71
CA GLY A 106 -5.48 11.38 -3.23
C GLY A 106 -3.98 11.63 -3.35
N THR A 107 -3.17 10.93 -2.54
CA THR A 107 -1.71 11.14 -2.49
C THR A 107 -0.93 9.91 -2.93
N MET A 108 -0.35 9.98 -4.13
CA MET A 108 0.41 8.90 -4.78
C MET A 108 1.57 8.33 -3.94
N MET A 109 2.07 9.11 -2.97
CA MET A 109 3.22 8.75 -2.13
C MET A 109 3.05 7.44 -1.36
N TRP A 110 1.80 7.02 -1.09
CA TRP A 110 1.54 5.77 -0.36
C TRP A 110 1.83 4.54 -1.21
N ALA A 111 1.49 4.59 -2.51
CA ALA A 111 1.85 3.53 -3.45
C ALA A 111 3.37 3.38 -3.60
N THR A 112 4.15 4.45 -3.38
CA THR A 112 5.62 4.45 -3.52
C THR A 112 6.36 4.17 -2.21
N ARG A 113 5.71 3.66 -1.15
CA ARG A 113 6.39 3.27 0.10
C ARG A 113 6.81 1.80 0.16
N PHE A 114 6.34 1.00 -0.78
CA PHE A 114 6.62 -0.44 -0.89
C PHE A 114 7.78 -0.70 -1.85
#